data_AF-A0A7K4B3S6-F1
#
_entry.id   AF-A0A7K4B3S6-F1
#
_cell.length_a   1.000
_cell.length_b   1.000
_cell.length_c   1.000
_cell.angle_alpha   90.00
_cell.angle_beta   90.00
_cell.angle_gamma   90.00
#
_symmetry.space_group_name_H-M   'P 1'
#
loop_
_entity.id
_entity.type
_entity.pdbx_description
1 polymer ?
#
loop_
_entity_poly.entity_id
_entity_poly.type
_entity_poly.pdbx_seq_one_letter_code
_entity_poly.pdbx_strand_id
1 'polypeptide(L)' 'EIPIIVGGGIRDAATAKEKLEAGADIIVTGNVLKNKDGIGIMKEIAAAVKNY' A
#
# COMPACT_ATOMS: atom_id res chain seq x y z
N GLU A 1 19.09 -10.15 6.11
CA GLU A 1 18.03 -10.00 5.08
C GLU A 1 17.89 -8.52 4.77
N ILE A 2 17.61 -8.15 3.51
CA ILE A 2 17.54 -6.75 3.07
C ILE A 2 16.07 -6.44 2.75
N PRO A 3 15.44 -5.44 3.38
CA PRO A 3 14.04 -5.14 3.13
C PRO A 3 13.81 -4.56 1.73
N ILE A 4 12.76 -5.02 1.07
CA ILE A 4 12.28 -4.59 -0.23
C ILE A 4 11.19 -3.53 -0.04
N ILE A 5 11.46 -2.32 -0.54
CA ILE A 5 10.54 -1.18 -0.48
C ILE A 5 9.90 -1.00 -1.85
N VAL A 6 8.57 -1.02 -1.91
CA VAL A 6 7.81 -0.83 -3.15
C VAL A 6 6.92 0.40 -3.05
N GLY A 7 7.03 1.27 -4.06
CA GLY A 7 6.20 2.46 -4.21
C GLY A 7 5.80 2.71 -5.67
N GLY A 8 4.75 3.50 -5.85
CA GLY A 8 4.22 3.87 -7.17
C GLY A 8 3.05 3.00 -7.62
N GLY A 9 2.00 3.63 -8.15
CA GLY A 9 0.82 2.92 -8.68
C GLY A 9 -0.15 2.35 -7.63
N ILE A 10 0.15 2.45 -6.33
CA ILE A 10 -0.68 1.90 -5.25
C ILE A 10 -1.85 2.85 -4.95
N ARG A 11 -3.02 2.50 -5.48
CA ARG A 11 -4.25 3.32 -5.43
C ARG A 11 -5.38 2.70 -4.61
N ASP A 12 -5.26 1.42 -4.28
CA ASP A 12 -6.24 0.63 -3.55
C ASP A 12 -5.55 -0.48 -2.73
N ALA A 13 -6.32 -1.10 -1.85
CA ALA A 13 -5.84 -2.18 -0.99
C ALA A 13 -5.43 -3.45 -1.75
N ALA A 14 -6.09 -3.73 -2.88
CA ALA A 14 -5.79 -4.91 -3.70
C ALA A 14 -4.38 -4.82 -4.32
N THR A 15 -4.02 -3.65 -4.84
CA THR A 15 -2.68 -3.39 -5.39
C THR A 15 -1.62 -3.50 -4.29
N ALA A 16 -1.89 -2.97 -3.09
CA ALA A 16 -0.96 -3.12 -1.95
C ALA A 16 -0.73 -4.59 -1.60
N LYS A 17 -1.80 -5.39 -1.58
CA LYS A 17 -1.74 -6.85 -1.34
C LYS A 17 -0.91 -7.57 -2.39
N GLU A 18 -1.13 -7.28 -3.67
CA GLU A 18 -0.34 -7.88 -4.77
C GLU A 18 1.16 -7.62 -4.60
N LYS A 19 1.56 -6.41 -4.16
CA LYS A 19 2.97 -6.08 -3.92
C LYS A 19 3.55 -6.82 -2.73
N LEU A 20 2.77 -6.98 -1.65
CA LEU A 20 3.18 -7.79 -0.49
C LEU A 20 3.35 -9.26 -0.89
N GLU A 21 2.42 -9.84 -1.66
CA GLU A 21 2.51 -11.21 -2.20
C GLU A 21 3.71 -11.42 -3.10
N ALA A 22 4.15 -10.37 -3.82
CA ALA A 22 5.35 -10.39 -4.64
C ALA A 22 6.66 -10.26 -3.84
N GLY A 23 6.60 -10.11 -2.52
CA GLY A 23 7.77 -10.04 -1.63
C GLY A 23 8.15 -8.62 -1.20
N ALA A 24 7.25 -7.63 -1.28
CA ALA A 24 7.50 -6.33 -0.66
C ALA A 24 7.42 -6.41 0.87
N ASP A 25 8.38 -5.83 1.57
CA ASP A 25 8.35 -5.67 3.03
C ASP A 25 7.68 -4.35 3.44
N ILE A 26 7.83 -3.32 2.60
CA ILE A 26 7.35 -1.96 2.88
C ILE A 26 6.61 -1.40 1.67
N ILE A 27 5.43 -0.84 1.92
CA ILE A 27 4.58 -0.18 0.93
C ILE A 27 4.62 1.34 1.10
N VAL A 28 4.88 2.06 0.00
CA VAL A 28 4.94 3.54 -0.02
C VAL A 28 3.83 4.11 -0.92
N THR A 29 2.99 4.98 -0.34
CA THR A 29 1.95 5.73 -1.05
C THR A 29 2.30 7.23 -1.08
N GLY A 30 2.21 7.86 -2.26
CA GLY A 30 2.59 9.27 -2.44
C GLY A 30 1.43 10.23 -2.75
N ASN A 31 0.44 9.77 -3.53
CA ASN A 31 -0.68 10.62 -3.97
C ASN A 31 -2.03 10.20 -3.39
N VAL A 32 -2.11 9.11 -2.62
CA VAL A 32 -3.37 8.58 -2.06
C VAL A 32 -4.14 9.65 -1.27
N LEU A 33 -3.43 10.43 -0.45
CA LEU A 33 -4.03 11.47 0.38
C LEU A 33 -4.49 12.72 -0.39
N LYS A 34 -4.20 12.84 -1.69
CA LYS A 34 -4.66 13.94 -2.53
C LYS A 34 -6.05 13.71 -3.12
N ASN A 35 -6.60 12.50 -2.98
CA ASN A 35 -7.95 12.16 -3.43
C ASN A 35 -9.01 12.62 -2.43
N LYS A 36 -10.24 12.88 -2.91
CA LYS A 36 -11.39 13.29 -2.07
C LYS A 36 -11.66 12.34 -0.90
N ASP A 37 -11.44 11.04 -1.10
CA ASP A 37 -11.56 10.00 -0.07
C ASP A 37 -10.19 9.36 0.29
N GLY A 38 -9.11 10.15 0.20
CA GLY A 38 -7.76 9.65 0.42
C GLY A 38 -7.55 9.01 1.80
N ILE A 39 -8.25 9.49 2.82
CA ILE A 39 -8.21 8.92 4.18
C ILE A 39 -8.91 7.55 4.24
N GLY A 40 -10.06 7.38 3.57
CA GLY A 40 -10.75 6.10 3.46
C GLY A 40 -9.87 5.05 2.78
N ILE A 41 -9.34 5.40 1.60
CA ILE A 41 -8.43 4.55 0.83
C ILE A 41 -7.18 4.19 1.65
N MET A 42 -6.58 5.16 2.34
CA MET A 42 -5.40 4.90 3.17
C MET A 42 -5.70 3.94 4.34
N LYS A 43 -6.90 4.02 4.94
CA LYS A 43 -7.32 3.06 5.97
C LYS A 43 -7.45 1.65 5.41
N GLU A 44 -8.02 1.50 4.22
CA GLU A 44 -8.14 0.19 3.56
C GLU A 44 -6.76 -0.39 3.23
N ILE A 45 -5.86 0.42 2.68
CA ILE A 45 -4.47 0.02 2.41
C ILE A 45 -3.76 -0.39 3.70
N ALA A 46 -3.87 0.41 4.77
CA ALA A 46 -3.26 0.10 6.06
C ALA A 46 -3.81 -1.19 6.66
N ALA A 47 -5.12 -1.45 6.51
CA ALA A 47 -5.74 -2.69 6.96
C ALA A 47 -5.23 -3.91 6.18
N ALA A 48 -5.01 -3.78 4.87
CA ALA A 48 -4.43 -4.85 4.06
C ALA A 48 -2.97 -5.14 4.47
N VAL A 49 -2.16 -4.09 4.67
CA VAL A 49 -0.75 -4.24 5.09
C VAL A 49 -0.62 -4.83 6.49
N LYS A 50 -1.49 -4.45 7.44
CA LYS A 50 -1.45 -4.95 8.83
C LYS A 50 -1.68 -6.47 8.94
N ASN A 51 -2.34 -7.07 7.96
CA ASN A 51 -2.71 -8.49 7.96
C ASN A 51 -1.76 -9.36 7.11
N TYR A 52 -0.62 -8.81 6.69
CA TYR A 52 0.49 -9.52 6.04
C TYR A 52 1.67 -9.65 6.99
#